data_AF-A0A3L7UNR1-F1
#
_entry.id   AF-A0A3L7UNR1-F1
#
_cell.length_a   1.000
_cell.length_b   1.000
_cell.length_c   1.000
_cell.angle_alpha   90.00
_cell.angle_beta   90.00
_cell.angle_gamma   90.00
#
_symmetry.space_group_name_H-M   'P 1'
#
loop_
_entity.id
_entity.type
_entity.pdbx_description
1 polymer ?
#
loop_
_entity_poly.entity_id
_entity_poly.type
_entity_poly.pdbx_seq_one_letter_code
_entity_poly.pdbx_strand_id
1 'polypeptide(L)'
;MKKLSRCLIIVTVFVNAACVSLNAIGQQDDLFSTVRASSVFSEGQTSSATGSAGSSRLTSAEELVQALQAADFTTTLTGDGTATTTKTLDSWQFPVLVKIADEEQDLLITIGLRAVKDPQKLSASRLLRLLEGNQKAIRASFVFNREQGRLELRGQVRNAGENHSVLREEINRLAILARDNETLWNLDEESGGRPMDVTSSVVLEALKLSPAAVANPWIADSSSPRSADLSLASLLGRWSASRTTTEAFAVQFNADSTFVLVSVVGGKQSRSSGRFGLQNNQLSLDGSDGTKMIAVVKLISASELLFTQQTAGVSGTALSFRKTN
;
A
#
# COMPACT_ATOMS: atom_id res chain seq x y z
N MET A 1 41.91 -14.59 -46.19
CA MET A 1 41.49 -13.51 -47.11
C MET A 1 40.18 -12.91 -46.58
N LYS A 2 40.24 -11.90 -45.71
CA LYS A 2 39.96 -10.47 -45.97
C LYS A 2 38.60 -10.19 -46.66
N LYS A 3 37.62 -9.69 -45.89
CA LYS A 3 36.99 -8.38 -46.13
C LYS A 3 36.23 -7.89 -44.88
N LEU A 4 36.87 -6.96 -44.17
CA LEU A 4 36.25 -6.00 -43.27
C LEU A 4 35.41 -5.03 -44.11
N SER A 5 34.19 -4.69 -43.67
CA SER A 5 33.52 -3.47 -44.11
C SER A 5 33.10 -2.67 -42.88
N ARG A 6 33.83 -1.58 -42.67
CA ARG A 6 33.50 -0.51 -41.73
C ARG A 6 32.57 0.46 -42.46
N CYS A 7 31.53 0.97 -41.80
CA CYS A 7 31.01 2.29 -42.13
C CYS A 7 30.67 3.04 -40.84
N LEU A 8 31.48 4.07 -40.61
CA LEU A 8 31.45 5.06 -39.55
C LEU A 8 30.74 6.28 -40.13
N ILE A 9 29.66 6.77 -39.52
CA ILE A 9 29.24 8.17 -39.69
C ILE A 9 28.95 8.76 -38.30
N ILE A 10 29.83 9.68 -37.93
CA ILE A 10 29.74 10.61 -36.82
C ILE A 10 28.93 11.81 -37.32
N VAL A 11 27.90 12.23 -36.59
CA VAL A 11 27.38 13.60 -36.69
C VAL A 11 27.22 14.13 -35.28
N THR A 12 28.12 15.02 -34.92
CA THR A 12 28.06 15.88 -33.74
C THR A 12 27.66 17.27 -34.22
N VAL A 13 26.59 17.85 -33.69
CA VAL A 13 26.37 19.30 -33.72
C VAL A 13 25.99 19.75 -32.32
N PHE A 14 26.92 20.46 -31.69
CA PHE A 14 26.69 21.32 -30.54
C PHE A 14 26.16 22.67 -31.04
N VAL A 15 25.07 23.16 -30.44
CA VAL A 15 24.82 24.60 -30.36
C VAL A 15 24.35 24.93 -28.95
N ASN A 16 25.22 25.64 -28.24
CA ASN A 16 24.89 26.43 -27.04
C ASN A 16 24.10 27.68 -27.47
N ALA A 17 23.06 28.02 -26.74
CA ALA A 17 22.60 29.41 -26.63
C ALA A 17 22.00 29.62 -25.23
N ALA A 18 22.68 30.46 -24.46
CA ALA A 18 22.28 30.94 -23.15
C ALA A 18 21.51 32.27 -23.27
N CYS A 19 20.69 32.53 -22.25
CA CYS A 19 20.12 33.82 -21.82
C CYS A 19 19.06 34.47 -22.71
N VAL A 20 17.88 34.76 -22.15
CA VAL A 20 17.47 36.09 -21.67
C VAL A 20 16.10 35.95 -20.98
N SER A 21 16.01 36.49 -19.77
CA SER A 21 14.81 36.65 -18.95
C SER A 21 13.93 37.80 -19.45
N LEU A 22 12.61 37.68 -19.34
CA LEU A 22 11.70 38.83 -19.24
C LEU A 22 10.57 38.55 -18.24
N ASN A 23 10.50 39.44 -17.25
CA ASN A 23 9.39 39.60 -16.32
C ASN A 23 8.21 40.34 -17.00
N ALA A 24 6.99 39.91 -16.70
CA ALA A 24 5.78 40.75 -16.66
C ALA A 24 4.80 40.02 -15.71
N ILE A 25 4.68 40.45 -14.45
CA ILE A 25 3.71 41.45 -13.95
C ILE A 25 2.31 41.21 -14.49
N GLY A 26 1.52 40.50 -13.70
CA GLY A 26 0.07 40.45 -13.75
C GLY A 26 -0.46 40.48 -12.31
N GLN A 27 -0.51 41.69 -11.76
CA GLN A 27 -1.36 42.03 -10.61
C GLN A 27 -2.81 41.66 -10.96
N GLN A 28 -3.41 40.78 -10.18
CA GLN A 28 -4.85 40.84 -9.92
C GLN A 28 -5.06 40.71 -8.43
N ASP A 29 -5.67 41.76 -7.90
CA ASP A 29 -5.90 42.01 -6.50
C ASP A 29 -6.78 40.94 -5.83
N ASP A 30 -6.40 40.71 -4.57
CA ASP A 30 -7.20 40.16 -3.49
C ASP A 30 -8.65 40.66 -3.49
N LEU A 31 -9.61 39.75 -3.66
CA LEU A 31 -11.02 40.00 -3.35
C LEU A 31 -11.68 38.90 -2.50
N PHE A 32 -10.90 37.94 -1.99
CA PHE A 32 -11.39 37.03 -0.96
C PHE A 32 -10.55 37.17 0.30
N SER A 33 -10.98 38.19 1.06
CA SER A 33 -10.59 38.51 2.40
C SER A 33 -10.32 37.27 3.26
N THR A 34 -9.09 37.19 3.73
CA THR A 34 -8.67 36.34 4.84
C THR A 34 -9.34 36.86 6.12
N VAL A 35 -10.54 36.37 6.43
CA VAL A 35 -11.12 36.54 7.77
C VAL A 35 -10.59 35.42 8.66
N ARG A 36 -9.39 35.60 9.21
CA ARG A 36 -8.96 34.86 10.40
C ARG A 36 -9.55 35.55 11.62
N ALA A 37 -10.71 35.07 12.08
CA ALA A 37 -11.30 35.46 13.35
C ALA A 37 -10.56 34.78 14.52
N SER A 38 -9.34 35.21 14.81
CA SER A 38 -8.63 34.76 16.03
C SER A 38 -7.49 35.72 16.40
N SER A 39 -7.80 36.99 16.68
CA SER A 39 -6.90 37.83 17.50
C SER A 39 -7.59 39.12 17.95
N VAL A 40 -8.53 39.05 18.89
CA VAL A 40 -9.06 40.28 19.57
C VAL A 40 -9.24 40.10 21.08
N PHE A 41 -8.83 38.98 21.68
CA PHE A 41 -8.88 38.83 23.14
C PHE A 41 -7.62 38.16 23.66
N SER A 42 -6.69 38.96 24.17
CA SER A 42 -6.17 38.86 25.54
C SER A 42 -4.78 39.51 25.61
N GLU A 43 -4.76 40.80 25.92
CA GLU A 43 -3.57 41.43 26.49
C GLU A 43 -3.84 41.57 27.99
N GLY A 44 -3.06 40.83 28.81
CA GLY A 44 -3.01 41.01 30.26
C GLY A 44 -3.35 39.77 31.10
N GLN A 45 -2.36 38.90 31.34
CA GLN A 45 -1.88 38.57 32.68
C GLN A 45 -0.78 37.50 32.66
N THR A 46 0.37 37.86 33.23
CA THR A 46 1.40 36.98 33.75
C THR A 46 0.82 36.05 34.83
N SER A 47 0.94 34.73 34.64
CA SER A 47 1.17 33.70 35.68
C SER A 47 1.23 32.30 35.05
N SER A 48 2.41 31.69 35.15
CA SER A 48 2.73 30.26 35.28
C SER A 48 1.84 29.23 34.56
N ALA A 49 2.44 28.66 33.52
CA ALA A 49 1.99 27.52 32.74
C ALA A 49 1.66 26.29 33.60
N THR A 50 0.42 25.83 33.48
CA THR A 50 0.10 24.40 33.45
C THR A 50 -0.72 24.20 32.18
N GLY A 51 -0.03 24.31 31.05
CA GLY A 51 -0.62 24.09 29.73
C GLY A 51 -0.96 22.62 29.58
N SER A 52 -2.25 22.32 29.47
CA SER A 52 -2.74 21.05 28.94
C SER A 52 -2.02 20.78 27.62
N ALA A 53 -1.11 19.80 27.61
CA ALA A 53 -0.40 19.34 26.43
C ALA A 53 -1.42 18.69 25.47
N GLY A 54 -2.13 19.53 24.72
CA GLY A 54 -2.87 19.09 23.55
C GLY A 54 -1.85 18.54 22.57
N SER A 55 -1.85 17.23 22.41
CA SER A 55 -1.04 16.49 21.45
C SER A 55 -1.21 17.08 20.05
N SER A 56 -0.34 18.03 19.68
CA SER A 56 -0.47 18.77 18.42
C SER A 56 -0.03 17.87 17.28
N ARG A 57 -0.84 17.83 16.21
CA ARG A 57 -0.51 17.12 14.98
C ARG A 57 0.74 17.74 14.35
N LEU A 58 1.55 16.91 13.68
CA LEU A 58 2.67 17.40 12.88
C LEU A 58 2.12 18.01 11.60
N THR A 59 2.36 19.29 11.38
CA THR A 59 1.88 20.05 10.21
C THR A 59 3.02 20.54 9.34
N SER A 60 4.24 20.60 9.87
CA SER A 60 5.42 21.07 9.16
C SER A 60 6.50 20.01 9.02
N ALA A 61 7.37 20.20 8.02
CA ALA A 61 8.50 19.30 7.79
C ALA A 61 9.54 19.42 8.92
N GLU A 62 9.67 20.60 9.52
CA GLU A 62 10.53 20.88 10.68
C GLU A 62 10.07 20.12 11.93
N GLU A 63 8.76 20.13 12.21
CA GLU A 63 8.17 19.34 13.30
C GLU A 63 8.37 17.84 13.07
N LEU A 64 8.23 17.37 11.83
CA LEU A 64 8.51 15.97 11.49
C LEU A 64 9.98 15.60 11.72
N VAL A 65 10.91 16.47 11.34
CA VAL A 65 12.35 16.29 11.59
C VAL A 65 12.62 16.23 13.10
N GLN A 66 12.04 17.14 13.89
CA GLN A 66 12.18 17.12 15.35
C GLN A 66 11.61 15.83 15.96
N ALA A 67 10.45 15.38 15.48
CA ALA A 67 9.83 14.13 15.93
C ALA A 67 10.70 12.90 15.61
N LEU A 68 11.35 12.87 14.43
CA LEU A 68 12.25 11.78 14.06
C LEU A 68 13.59 11.85 14.81
N GLN A 69 14.12 13.05 15.08
CA GLN A 69 15.30 13.24 15.93
C GLN A 69 15.02 12.80 17.38
N ALA A 70 13.85 13.14 17.92
CA ALA A 70 13.38 12.64 19.22
C ALA A 70 13.14 11.12 19.24
N ALA A 71 12.99 10.51 18.06
CA ALA A 71 12.92 9.07 17.84
C ALA A 71 14.33 8.42 17.64
N ASP A 72 15.42 9.16 17.90
CA ASP A 72 16.83 8.76 17.72
C ASP A 72 17.24 8.49 16.27
N PHE A 73 16.59 9.15 15.31
CA PHE A 73 16.99 9.07 13.90
C PHE A 73 17.77 10.31 13.47
N THR A 74 18.87 10.09 12.75
CA THR A 74 19.56 11.18 12.03
C THR A 74 18.79 11.49 10.76
N THR A 75 18.22 12.68 10.66
CA THR A 75 17.26 13.03 9.60
C THR A 75 17.70 14.22 8.78
N THR A 76 17.43 14.17 7.48
CA THR A 76 17.65 15.27 6.54
C THR A 76 16.32 15.74 5.95
N LEU A 77 16.13 17.07 5.92
CA LEU A 77 14.96 17.68 5.29
C LEU A 77 15.06 17.54 3.77
N THR A 78 14.00 17.08 3.12
CA THR A 78 13.98 16.91 1.64
C THR A 78 12.99 17.87 0.96
N GLY A 79 12.08 18.50 1.72
CA GLY A 79 11.05 19.44 1.23
C GLY A 79 9.63 18.89 1.39
N ASP A 80 8.60 19.73 1.21
CA ASP A 80 7.18 19.34 1.12
C ASP A 80 6.68 18.35 2.19
N GLY A 81 6.86 18.68 3.47
CA GLY A 81 6.39 17.79 4.56
C GLY A 81 7.07 16.42 4.60
N THR A 82 8.23 16.29 3.94
CA THR A 82 8.96 15.04 3.79
C THR A 82 10.34 15.10 4.45
N ALA A 83 10.63 14.10 5.27
CA ALA A 83 11.92 13.89 5.91
C ALA A 83 12.50 12.54 5.48
N THR A 84 13.82 12.49 5.32
CA THR A 84 14.55 11.26 5.01
C THR A 84 15.47 10.90 6.16
N THR A 85 15.62 9.60 6.41
CA THR A 85 16.55 9.04 7.39
C THR A 85 17.04 7.67 6.93
N THR A 86 17.95 7.07 7.68
CA THR A 86 18.46 5.73 7.41
C THR A 86 18.28 4.87 8.65
N LYS A 87 17.64 3.71 8.49
CA LYS A 87 17.52 2.71 9.54
C LYS A 87 18.56 1.60 9.32
N THR A 88 19.40 1.37 10.31
CA THR A 88 20.33 0.23 10.32
C THR A 88 19.71 -0.93 11.11
N LEU A 89 19.81 -2.14 10.57
CA LEU A 89 19.38 -3.38 11.22
C LEU A 89 20.29 -4.52 10.73
N ASP A 90 21.05 -5.12 11.65
CA ASP A 90 22.12 -6.08 11.33
C ASP A 90 23.11 -5.49 10.29
N SER A 91 23.31 -6.18 9.17
CA SER A 91 24.14 -5.74 8.04
C SER A 91 23.39 -4.85 7.04
N TRP A 92 22.10 -4.61 7.26
CA TRP A 92 21.26 -3.85 6.33
C TRP A 92 21.19 -2.38 6.70
N GLN A 93 21.25 -1.54 5.68
CA GLN A 93 20.97 -0.10 5.78
C GLN A 93 19.79 0.23 4.87
N PHE A 94 18.69 0.61 5.49
CA PHE A 94 17.44 0.90 4.82
C PHE A 94 17.23 2.41 4.72
N PRO A 95 17.19 3.00 3.51
CA PRO A 95 16.74 4.37 3.35
C PRO A 95 15.25 4.45 3.70
N VAL A 96 14.91 5.38 4.60
CA VAL A 96 13.54 5.61 5.08
C VAL A 96 13.12 7.01 4.69
N LEU A 97 11.94 7.13 4.09
CA LEU A 97 11.27 8.38 3.80
C LEU A 97 9.99 8.43 4.63
N VAL A 98 9.79 9.53 5.34
CA VAL A 98 8.56 9.79 6.09
C VAL A 98 7.93 11.06 5.52
N LYS A 99 6.66 10.97 5.15
CA LYS A 99 5.88 12.08 4.58
C LYS A 99 4.61 12.29 5.39
N ILE A 100 4.28 13.55 5.68
CA ILE A 100 2.96 13.92 6.19
C ILE A 100 1.95 13.75 5.03
N ALA A 101 0.92 12.94 5.23
CA ALA A 101 -0.12 12.74 4.21
C ALA A 101 -0.83 14.07 3.92
N ASP A 102 -1.41 14.20 2.72
CA ASP A 102 -1.98 15.48 2.26
C ASP A 102 -3.16 15.96 3.12
N GLU A 103 -3.84 15.03 3.82
CA GLU A 103 -4.92 15.35 4.79
C GLU A 103 -4.40 15.62 6.22
N GLU A 104 -3.09 15.54 6.44
CA GLU A 104 -2.40 15.71 7.73
C GLU A 104 -2.85 14.74 8.85
N GLN A 105 -3.70 13.76 8.55
CA GLN A 105 -4.21 12.80 9.54
C GLN A 105 -3.25 11.64 9.79
N ASP A 106 -2.35 11.38 8.84
CA ASP A 106 -1.48 10.22 8.83
C ASP A 106 -0.06 10.60 8.40
N LEU A 107 0.90 9.79 8.83
CA LEU A 107 2.27 9.81 8.37
C LEU A 107 2.51 8.54 7.55
N LEU A 108 2.99 8.73 6.33
CA LEU A 108 3.35 7.66 5.42
C LEU A 108 4.84 7.37 5.58
N ILE A 109 5.17 6.12 5.87
CA ILE A 109 6.55 5.66 6.06
C ILE A 109 6.89 4.75 4.88
N THR A 110 7.96 5.05 4.18
CA THR A 110 8.43 4.31 3.01
C THR A 110 9.86 3.86 3.24
N ILE A 111 10.09 2.55 3.30
CA ILE A 111 11.41 1.94 3.29
C ILE A 111 11.78 1.56 1.86
N GLY A 112 12.88 2.13 1.35
CA GLY A 112 13.45 1.71 0.07
C GLY A 112 14.19 0.38 0.23
N LEU A 113 13.83 -0.61 -0.59
CA LEU A 113 14.41 -1.96 -0.52
C LEU A 113 15.48 -2.16 -1.58
N ARG A 114 15.07 -2.21 -2.86
CA ARG A 114 15.98 -2.53 -3.95
C ARG A 114 15.62 -1.82 -5.25
N ALA A 115 16.63 -1.19 -5.85
CA ALA A 115 16.50 -0.63 -7.20
C ALA A 115 16.39 -1.76 -8.24
N VAL A 116 15.43 -1.62 -9.13
CA VAL A 116 15.14 -2.53 -10.24
C VAL A 116 15.53 -1.81 -11.52
N LYS A 117 16.73 -2.13 -12.02
CA LYS A 117 17.29 -1.49 -13.24
C LYS A 117 16.42 -1.71 -14.49
N ASP A 118 15.71 -2.83 -14.54
CA ASP A 118 14.80 -3.16 -15.62
C ASP A 118 13.48 -3.68 -15.03
N PRO A 119 12.42 -2.84 -15.01
CA PRO A 119 11.12 -3.22 -14.49
C PRO A 119 10.52 -4.45 -15.19
N GLN A 120 10.89 -4.72 -16.45
CA GLN A 120 10.41 -5.88 -17.20
C GLN A 120 11.02 -7.20 -16.68
N LYS A 121 12.09 -7.13 -15.88
CA LYS A 121 12.71 -8.31 -15.26
C LYS A 121 12.06 -8.74 -13.95
N LEU A 122 11.08 -7.99 -13.44
CA LEU A 122 10.26 -8.48 -12.33
C LEU A 122 9.37 -9.60 -12.86
N SER A 123 9.74 -10.85 -12.56
CA SER A 123 8.94 -12.00 -12.95
C SER A 123 7.54 -11.91 -12.35
N ALA A 124 6.52 -12.36 -13.09
CA ALA A 124 5.13 -12.38 -12.60
C ALA A 124 5.02 -13.17 -11.29
N SER A 125 5.77 -14.27 -11.17
CA SER A 125 5.89 -15.08 -9.96
C SER A 125 6.41 -14.26 -8.77
N ARG A 126 7.37 -13.36 -8.97
CA ARG A 126 7.88 -12.49 -7.91
C ARG A 126 6.83 -11.47 -7.47
N LEU A 127 6.14 -10.83 -8.41
CA LEU A 127 5.05 -9.91 -8.10
C LEU A 127 3.93 -10.60 -7.31
N LEU A 128 3.58 -11.84 -7.67
CA LEU A 128 2.62 -12.65 -6.93
C LEU A 128 3.09 -12.95 -5.51
N ARG A 129 4.36 -13.32 -5.32
CA ARG A 129 4.92 -13.53 -3.97
C ARG A 129 4.93 -12.24 -3.14
N LEU A 130 5.17 -11.08 -3.75
CA LEU A 130 5.05 -9.78 -3.06
C LEU A 130 3.60 -9.50 -2.63
N LEU A 131 2.63 -9.83 -3.50
CA LEU A 131 1.20 -9.72 -3.15
C LEU A 131 0.80 -10.69 -2.03
N GLU A 132 1.32 -11.92 -2.03
CA GLU A 132 1.14 -12.86 -0.92
C GLU A 132 1.77 -12.34 0.38
N GLY A 133 2.95 -11.73 0.28
CA GLY A 133 3.60 -11.02 1.40
C GLY A 133 2.71 -9.93 1.98
N ASN A 134 2.04 -9.15 1.12
CA ASN A 134 1.09 -8.11 1.54
C ASN A 134 -0.12 -8.65 2.27
N GLN A 135 -0.58 -9.86 1.95
CA GLN A 135 -1.71 -10.47 2.67
C GLN A 135 -1.36 -10.85 4.11
N LYS A 136 -0.07 -11.15 4.37
CA LYS A 136 0.44 -11.52 5.70
C LYS A 136 0.88 -10.29 6.51
N ALA A 137 1.34 -9.24 5.83
CA ALA A 137 1.84 -8.03 6.45
C ALA A 137 0.68 -7.16 6.98
N ILE A 138 0.53 -7.10 8.30
CA ILE A 138 -0.42 -6.19 8.94
C ILE A 138 0.12 -4.75 8.83
N ARG A 139 -0.70 -3.84 8.29
CA ARG A 139 -0.41 -2.39 8.17
C ARG A 139 0.86 -2.07 7.38
N ALA A 140 1.28 -2.95 6.48
CA ALA A 140 2.38 -2.68 5.58
C ALA A 140 2.13 -3.29 4.20
N SER A 141 2.75 -2.74 3.17
CA SER A 141 2.62 -3.27 1.81
C SER A 141 3.91 -3.07 1.03
N PHE A 142 4.39 -4.15 0.43
CA PHE A 142 5.39 -4.15 -0.61
C PHE A 142 4.79 -3.58 -1.89
N VAL A 143 5.44 -2.56 -2.44
CA VAL A 143 5.00 -1.83 -3.63
C VAL A 143 6.18 -1.67 -4.58
N PHE A 144 5.92 -1.73 -5.87
CA PHE A 144 6.88 -1.35 -6.89
C PHE A 144 6.63 0.09 -7.33
N ASN A 145 7.56 0.99 -7.01
CA ASN A 145 7.54 2.37 -7.47
C ASN A 145 8.12 2.43 -8.89
N ARG A 146 7.25 2.65 -9.88
CA ARG A 146 7.63 2.69 -11.29
C ARG A 146 8.46 3.93 -11.65
N GLU A 147 8.19 5.06 -11.00
CA GLU A 147 8.89 6.32 -11.25
C GLU A 147 10.33 6.27 -10.77
N GLN A 148 10.54 5.68 -9.58
CA GLN A 148 11.88 5.51 -9.00
C GLN A 148 12.55 4.19 -9.40
N GLY A 149 11.83 3.32 -10.13
CA GLY A 149 12.31 2.00 -10.52
C GLY A 149 12.77 1.17 -9.32
N ARG A 150 12.02 1.15 -8.21
CA ARG A 150 12.46 0.56 -6.95
C ARG A 150 11.33 -0.17 -6.22
N LEU A 151 11.67 -1.29 -5.57
CA LEU A 151 10.81 -1.95 -4.59
C LEU A 151 10.85 -1.18 -3.27
N GLU A 152 9.69 -0.93 -2.70
CA GLU A 152 9.47 -0.20 -1.47
C GLU A 152 8.59 -1.00 -0.53
N LEU A 153 8.79 -0.83 0.77
CA LEU A 153 7.86 -1.28 1.80
C LEU A 153 7.22 -0.04 2.42
N ARG A 154 5.89 0.06 2.33
CA ARG A 154 5.12 1.20 2.85
C ARG A 154 4.37 0.80 4.11
N GLY A 155 4.37 1.68 5.10
CA GLY A 155 3.54 1.61 6.31
C GLY A 155 2.90 2.97 6.58
N GLN A 156 2.00 2.98 7.56
CA GLN A 156 1.22 4.16 7.91
C GLN A 156 0.98 4.22 9.42
N VAL A 157 1.14 5.41 9.99
CA VAL A 157 0.79 5.71 11.38
C VAL A 157 -0.11 6.94 11.44
N ARG A 158 -0.97 7.00 12.45
CA ARG A 158 -1.80 8.20 12.67
C ARG A 158 -0.93 9.35 13.13
N ASN A 159 -1.24 10.54 12.65
CA ASN A 159 -0.65 11.78 13.10
C ASN A 159 -1.46 12.34 14.28
N ALA A 160 -1.30 11.75 15.47
CA ALA A 160 -2.11 12.08 16.65
C ALA A 160 -1.38 12.97 17.69
N GLY A 161 -0.24 13.56 17.30
CA GLY A 161 0.72 14.22 18.20
C GLY A 161 1.41 13.22 19.15
N GLU A 162 2.58 13.57 19.68
CA GLU A 162 3.50 12.65 20.39
C GLU A 162 3.90 11.40 19.59
N ASN A 163 4.11 11.55 18.29
CA ASN A 163 4.36 10.40 17.40
C ASN A 163 5.78 9.80 17.48
N HIS A 164 6.70 10.30 18.30
CA HIS A 164 8.12 9.91 18.21
C HIS A 164 8.36 8.44 18.58
N SER A 165 7.77 7.94 19.67
CA SER A 165 7.88 6.52 20.07
C SER A 165 7.22 5.61 19.03
N VAL A 166 6.01 5.97 18.59
CA VAL A 166 5.24 5.23 17.58
C VAL A 166 5.97 5.20 16.23
N LEU A 167 6.59 6.31 15.81
CA LEU A 167 7.42 6.38 14.60
C LEU A 167 8.65 5.47 14.72
N ARG A 168 9.32 5.47 15.88
CA ARG A 168 10.45 4.57 16.14
C ARG A 168 10.05 3.11 16.05
N GLU A 169 8.98 2.73 16.74
CA GLU A 169 8.46 1.37 16.73
C GLU A 169 8.03 0.93 15.34
N GLU A 170 7.34 1.79 14.59
CA GLU A 170 6.88 1.45 13.25
C GLU A 170 8.03 1.34 12.25
N ILE A 171 9.00 2.26 12.25
CA ILE A 171 10.18 2.15 11.38
C ILE A 171 10.97 0.88 11.71
N ASN A 172 11.13 0.56 13.00
CA ASN A 172 11.78 -0.69 13.42
C ASN A 172 11.01 -1.93 12.95
N ARG A 173 9.68 -1.92 13.11
CA ARG A 173 8.80 -3.02 12.67
C ARG A 173 8.90 -3.23 11.16
N LEU A 174 8.86 -2.16 10.38
CA LEU A 174 9.00 -2.23 8.92
C LEU A 174 10.39 -2.74 8.51
N ALA A 175 11.46 -2.33 9.19
CA ALA A 175 12.81 -2.83 8.92
C ALA A 175 12.95 -4.33 9.23
N ILE A 176 12.38 -4.80 10.35
CA ILE A 176 12.32 -6.24 10.68
C ILE A 176 11.52 -6.99 9.61
N LEU A 177 10.35 -6.47 9.23
CA LEU A 177 9.52 -7.08 8.20
C LEU A 177 10.24 -7.15 6.85
N ALA A 178 10.98 -6.11 6.47
CA ALA A 178 11.81 -6.11 5.28
C ALA A 178 12.87 -7.21 5.37
N ARG A 179 13.63 -7.27 6.46
CA ARG A 179 14.67 -8.29 6.69
C ARG A 179 14.14 -9.71 6.68
N ASP A 180 13.01 -9.98 7.35
CA ASP A 180 12.40 -11.32 7.41
C ASP A 180 11.81 -11.76 6.06
N ASN A 181 11.53 -10.80 5.16
CA ASN A 181 11.03 -11.07 3.81
C ASN A 181 12.08 -10.77 2.74
N GLU A 182 13.37 -10.84 3.06
CA GLU A 182 14.47 -10.56 2.14
C GLU A 182 14.35 -11.32 0.82
N THR A 183 14.00 -12.61 0.89
CA THR A 183 13.82 -13.47 -0.29
C THR A 183 12.74 -12.98 -1.27
N LEU A 184 11.84 -12.07 -0.84
CA LEU A 184 10.81 -11.49 -1.70
C LEU A 184 11.32 -10.33 -2.54
N TRP A 185 12.27 -9.55 -2.04
CA TRP A 185 12.71 -8.30 -2.69
C TRP A 185 14.20 -8.27 -3.04
N ASN A 186 15.01 -9.19 -2.51
CA ASN A 186 16.39 -9.37 -2.90
C ASN A 186 16.46 -10.26 -4.15
N LEU A 187 16.79 -9.65 -5.30
CA LEU A 187 16.69 -10.25 -6.65
C LEU A 187 17.91 -11.08 -7.07
N ASP A 188 18.92 -11.26 -6.22
CA ASP A 188 20.19 -11.90 -6.63
C ASP A 188 20.10 -13.43 -6.81
N GLU A 189 19.02 -14.08 -6.38
CA GLU A 189 18.91 -15.55 -6.40
C GLU A 189 18.31 -16.17 -7.68
N GLU A 190 17.74 -15.41 -8.62
CA GLU A 190 17.16 -16.01 -9.84
C GLU A 190 18.16 -16.24 -10.98
N SER A 191 19.41 -15.77 -10.84
CA SER A 191 20.47 -15.98 -11.82
C SER A 191 21.41 -17.13 -11.45
N GLY A 192 20.89 -18.36 -11.48
CA GLY A 192 21.78 -19.53 -11.47
C GLY A 192 21.17 -20.85 -11.01
N GLY A 193 20.46 -21.54 -11.91
CA GLY A 193 20.47 -23.01 -11.91
C GLY A 193 19.16 -23.73 -11.54
N ARG A 194 18.57 -24.30 -12.61
CA ARG A 194 17.61 -25.42 -12.66
C ARG A 194 16.13 -25.13 -12.35
N PRO A 195 15.21 -25.70 -13.15
CA PRO A 195 13.79 -25.73 -12.80
C PRO A 195 13.62 -26.56 -11.53
N MET A 196 13.02 -25.98 -10.49
CA MET A 196 12.55 -26.77 -9.33
C MET A 196 11.40 -27.66 -9.81
N ASP A 197 11.69 -28.94 -9.85
CA ASP A 197 10.72 -30.02 -9.85
C ASP A 197 9.98 -29.99 -8.50
N VAL A 198 8.71 -29.61 -8.50
CA VAL A 198 7.86 -29.57 -7.30
C VAL A 198 7.33 -30.98 -7.07
N THR A 199 8.18 -31.87 -6.55
CA THR A 199 7.70 -33.08 -5.88
C THR A 199 7.31 -32.71 -4.45
N SER A 200 6.05 -32.35 -4.30
CA SER A 200 5.36 -32.32 -3.01
C SER A 200 5.37 -33.70 -2.38
N SER A 201 6.23 -33.90 -1.37
CA SER A 201 6.06 -34.95 -0.38
C SER A 201 6.81 -34.58 0.89
N VAL A 202 6.23 -35.00 2.01
CA VAL A 202 6.70 -34.80 3.40
C VAL A 202 6.29 -33.46 4.01
N VAL A 203 5.02 -33.35 4.45
CA VAL A 203 4.66 -33.08 5.86
C VAL A 203 3.25 -33.62 6.11
N LEU A 204 3.14 -34.88 6.51
CA LEU A 204 1.91 -35.46 7.07
C LEU A 204 2.28 -36.37 8.24
N GLU A 205 3.12 -35.89 9.16
CA GLU A 205 3.44 -36.65 10.37
C GLU A 205 3.98 -35.75 11.49
N ALA A 206 3.11 -34.96 12.14
CA ALA A 206 3.37 -34.41 13.47
C ALA A 206 2.11 -33.77 14.10
N LEU A 207 1.03 -34.53 14.29
CA LEU A 207 -0.01 -34.19 15.27
C LEU A 207 -0.52 -35.47 15.96
N LYS A 208 0.31 -36.04 16.82
CA LYS A 208 -0.11 -36.89 17.93
C LYS A 208 0.23 -36.16 19.22
N LEU A 209 -0.67 -35.32 19.71
CA LEU A 209 -0.73 -34.97 21.14
C LEU A 209 -2.20 -34.72 21.50
N SER A 210 -2.72 -35.63 22.32
CA SER A 210 -3.95 -35.46 23.10
C SER A 210 -3.69 -34.40 24.18
N PRO A 211 -4.73 -33.65 24.59
CA PRO A 211 -5.01 -33.69 26.03
C PRO A 211 -6.50 -33.76 26.37
N ALA A 212 -6.70 -34.26 27.59
CA ALA A 212 -7.95 -34.57 28.25
C ALA A 212 -8.94 -33.40 28.33
N ALA A 213 -10.21 -33.76 28.18
CA ALA A 213 -11.35 -32.95 28.51
C ALA A 213 -11.38 -32.66 30.02
N VAL A 214 -11.24 -31.40 30.39
CA VAL A 214 -11.72 -30.85 31.67
C VAL A 214 -12.89 -29.95 31.33
N ALA A 215 -14.08 -30.39 31.71
CA ALA A 215 -15.30 -29.60 31.63
C ALA A 215 -15.25 -28.46 32.67
N ASN A 216 -15.57 -27.24 32.26
CA ASN A 216 -15.89 -26.15 33.18
C ASN A 216 -17.18 -25.45 32.71
N PRO A 217 -18.20 -25.28 33.57
CA PRO A 217 -19.49 -24.67 33.22
C PRO A 217 -19.56 -23.17 33.59
N TRP A 218 -20.45 -22.42 32.91
CA TRP A 218 -20.73 -20.97 33.02
C TRP A 218 -19.56 -20.07 32.57
N ILE A 219 -19.70 -19.18 31.58
CA ILE A 219 -20.64 -18.04 31.46
C ILE A 219 -21.06 -17.90 29.99
N ALA A 220 -22.36 -17.83 29.72
CA ALA A 220 -22.91 -17.45 28.43
C ALA A 220 -22.95 -15.92 28.35
N ASP A 221 -22.05 -15.33 27.56
CA ASP A 221 -22.29 -14.01 26.98
C ASP A 221 -22.32 -14.17 25.46
N SER A 222 -23.54 -14.11 24.92
CA SER A 222 -23.87 -14.45 23.55
C SER A 222 -23.90 -13.17 22.71
N SER A 223 -22.74 -12.56 22.47
CA SER A 223 -22.61 -11.56 21.41
C SER A 223 -22.23 -12.26 20.11
N SER A 224 -23.20 -12.91 19.46
CA SER A 224 -23.03 -13.29 18.05
C SER A 224 -22.70 -12.04 17.24
N PRO A 225 -21.66 -12.03 16.39
CA PRO A 225 -21.37 -10.90 15.55
C PRO A 225 -22.57 -10.65 14.62
N ARG A 226 -23.22 -9.51 14.80
CA ARG A 226 -24.30 -9.02 13.94
C ARG A 226 -23.72 -8.94 12.53
N SER A 227 -24.27 -9.72 11.59
CA SER A 227 -23.85 -9.66 10.18
C SER A 227 -24.04 -8.23 9.71
N ALA A 228 -22.97 -7.59 9.24
CA ALA A 228 -23.05 -6.24 8.74
C ALA A 228 -23.97 -6.20 7.51
N ASP A 229 -24.94 -5.27 7.51
CA ASP A 229 -25.86 -5.12 6.39
C ASP A 229 -25.07 -4.71 5.14
N LEU A 230 -25.17 -5.53 4.10
CA LEU A 230 -24.50 -5.29 2.84
C LEU A 230 -25.20 -4.13 2.11
N SER A 231 -24.45 -3.05 1.86
CA SER A 231 -24.91 -1.88 1.12
C SER A 231 -23.94 -1.54 -0.02
N LEU A 232 -24.39 -0.75 -1.01
CA LEU A 232 -23.52 -0.30 -2.10
C LEU A 232 -22.28 0.45 -1.55
N ALA A 233 -22.48 1.27 -0.51
CA ALA A 233 -21.41 1.99 0.18
C ALA A 233 -20.36 1.04 0.81
N SER A 234 -20.79 -0.10 1.35
CA SER A 234 -19.88 -1.09 1.93
C SER A 234 -18.94 -1.74 0.92
N LEU A 235 -19.34 -1.79 -0.36
CA LEU A 235 -18.53 -2.35 -1.44
C LEU A 235 -17.49 -1.37 -2.00
N LEU A 236 -17.62 -0.06 -1.75
CA LEU A 236 -16.71 0.93 -2.32
C LEU A 236 -15.27 0.73 -1.87
N GLY A 237 -14.33 0.94 -2.79
CA GLY A 237 -12.89 0.79 -2.58
C GLY A 237 -12.27 -0.34 -3.40
N ARG A 238 -11.05 -0.71 -3.04
CA ARG A 238 -10.25 -1.73 -3.73
C ARG A 238 -10.27 -3.02 -2.93
N TRP A 239 -10.43 -4.12 -3.63
CA TRP A 239 -10.55 -5.46 -3.07
C TRP A 239 -9.64 -6.41 -3.84
N SER A 240 -9.04 -7.38 -3.17
CA SER A 240 -8.23 -8.41 -3.82
C SER A 240 -8.49 -9.79 -3.24
N ALA A 241 -8.42 -10.81 -4.08
CA ALA A 241 -8.53 -12.22 -3.71
C ALA A 241 -7.49 -13.04 -4.48
N SER A 242 -6.96 -14.08 -3.87
CA SER A 242 -6.13 -15.08 -4.54
C SER A 242 -6.78 -16.45 -4.37
N ARG A 243 -6.96 -17.20 -5.46
CA ARG A 243 -7.50 -18.56 -5.41
C ARG A 243 -6.38 -19.60 -5.34
N THR A 244 -5.30 -19.35 -6.07
CA THR A 244 -4.10 -20.18 -6.11
C THR A 244 -2.88 -19.28 -6.23
N THR A 245 -1.68 -19.86 -6.25
CA THR A 245 -0.42 -19.15 -6.50
C THR A 245 -0.31 -18.59 -7.92
N THR A 246 -1.17 -19.01 -8.86
CA THR A 246 -1.18 -18.57 -10.25
C THR A 246 -2.48 -17.86 -10.66
N GLU A 247 -3.39 -17.66 -9.71
CA GLU A 247 -4.70 -17.07 -9.92
C GLU A 247 -5.04 -16.02 -8.86
N ALA A 248 -5.09 -14.76 -9.29
CA ALA A 248 -5.42 -13.62 -8.44
C ALA A 248 -6.38 -12.66 -9.13
N PHE A 249 -7.17 -11.96 -8.33
CA PHE A 249 -8.20 -11.02 -8.76
C PHE A 249 -8.09 -9.75 -7.92
N ALA A 250 -8.23 -8.60 -8.56
CA ALA A 250 -8.36 -7.31 -7.90
C ALA A 250 -9.51 -6.54 -8.52
N VAL A 251 -10.43 -6.03 -7.71
CA VAL A 251 -11.57 -5.24 -8.16
C VAL A 251 -11.63 -3.92 -7.41
N GLN A 252 -11.87 -2.84 -8.14
CA GLN A 252 -12.16 -1.53 -7.58
C GLN A 252 -13.62 -1.18 -7.87
N PHE A 253 -14.37 -0.82 -6.83
CA PHE A 253 -15.72 -0.27 -6.93
C PHE A 253 -15.71 1.21 -6.59
N ASN A 254 -16.17 2.03 -7.53
CA ASN A 254 -16.19 3.48 -7.42
C ASN A 254 -17.58 3.98 -7.01
N ALA A 255 -17.63 5.19 -6.44
CA ALA A 255 -18.87 5.80 -5.95
C ALA A 255 -19.90 6.09 -7.07
N ASP A 256 -19.45 6.22 -8.32
CA ASP A 256 -20.27 6.43 -9.52
C ASP A 256 -20.89 5.12 -10.08
N SER A 257 -20.82 4.03 -9.31
CA SER A 257 -21.26 2.69 -9.71
C SER A 257 -20.48 2.10 -10.89
N THR A 258 -19.23 2.54 -11.11
CA THR A 258 -18.31 1.89 -12.06
C THR A 258 -17.36 0.93 -11.36
N PHE A 259 -16.85 -0.05 -12.10
CA PHE A 259 -15.82 -0.96 -11.60
C PHE A 259 -14.67 -1.13 -12.57
N VAL A 260 -13.53 -1.53 -12.02
CA VAL A 260 -12.38 -2.08 -12.76
C VAL A 260 -11.98 -3.40 -12.12
N LEU A 261 -12.02 -4.48 -12.89
CA LEU A 261 -11.57 -5.81 -12.49
C LEU A 261 -10.29 -6.15 -13.24
N VAL A 262 -9.27 -6.57 -12.51
CA VAL A 262 -8.05 -7.15 -13.03
C VAL A 262 -7.98 -8.60 -12.57
N SER A 263 -7.69 -9.51 -13.49
CA SER A 263 -7.41 -10.90 -13.15
C SER A 263 -6.06 -11.32 -13.71
N VAL A 264 -5.37 -12.17 -12.98
CA VAL A 264 -4.14 -12.85 -13.42
C VAL A 264 -4.41 -14.33 -13.31
N VAL A 265 -4.37 -15.05 -14.43
CA VAL A 265 -4.62 -16.50 -14.48
C VAL A 265 -3.51 -17.14 -15.32
N GLY A 266 -2.70 -17.99 -14.70
CA GLY A 266 -1.59 -18.67 -15.38
C GLY A 266 -0.58 -17.69 -15.98
N GLY A 267 -0.34 -16.56 -15.30
CA GLY A 267 0.57 -15.50 -15.76
C GLY A 267 0.01 -14.58 -16.85
N LYS A 268 -1.21 -14.83 -17.35
CA LYS A 268 -1.90 -13.92 -18.27
C LYS A 268 -2.75 -12.93 -17.49
N GLN A 269 -2.58 -11.65 -17.78
CA GLN A 269 -3.39 -10.59 -17.19
C GLN A 269 -4.56 -10.24 -18.12
N SER A 270 -5.75 -10.08 -17.54
CA SER A 270 -6.90 -9.47 -18.21
C SER A 270 -7.44 -8.32 -17.37
N ARG A 271 -8.06 -7.36 -18.06
CA ARG A 271 -8.71 -6.20 -17.45
C ARG A 271 -10.11 -6.05 -18.03
N SER A 272 -11.09 -5.90 -17.16
CA SER A 272 -12.47 -5.57 -17.52
C SER A 272 -12.90 -4.32 -16.74
N SER A 273 -13.78 -3.53 -17.33
CA SER A 273 -14.34 -2.33 -16.72
C SER A 273 -15.78 -2.15 -17.15
N GLY A 274 -16.61 -1.54 -16.31
CA GLY A 274 -18.02 -1.37 -16.60
C GLY A 274 -18.80 -0.79 -15.43
N ARG A 275 -20.09 -1.13 -15.34
CA ARG A 275 -20.97 -0.71 -14.25
C ARG A 275 -21.29 -1.88 -13.33
N PHE A 276 -21.51 -1.59 -12.06
CA PHE A 276 -21.97 -2.60 -11.10
C PHE A 276 -23.27 -2.18 -10.44
N GLY A 277 -24.04 -3.17 -9.98
CA GLY A 277 -25.26 -2.98 -9.20
C GLY A 277 -25.36 -4.02 -8.09
N LEU A 278 -26.05 -3.67 -7.01
CA LEU A 278 -26.31 -4.59 -5.91
C LEU A 278 -27.80 -4.64 -5.62
N GLN A 279 -28.40 -5.83 -5.69
CA GLN A 279 -29.78 -6.06 -5.33
C GLN A 279 -29.91 -7.40 -4.62
N ASN A 280 -30.55 -7.43 -3.44
CA ASN A 280 -30.79 -8.68 -2.69
C ASN A 280 -29.52 -9.55 -2.49
N ASN A 281 -28.40 -8.93 -2.11
CA ASN A 281 -27.07 -9.58 -1.99
C ASN A 281 -26.53 -10.19 -3.30
N GLN A 282 -27.11 -9.81 -4.44
CA GLN A 282 -26.65 -10.19 -5.76
C GLN A 282 -25.94 -8.99 -6.39
N LEU A 283 -24.65 -9.15 -6.62
CA LEU A 283 -23.80 -8.20 -7.33
C LEU A 283 -23.85 -8.53 -8.82
N SER A 284 -24.27 -7.57 -9.63
CA SER A 284 -24.19 -7.63 -11.09
C SER A 284 -23.02 -6.77 -11.56
N LEU A 285 -22.15 -7.32 -12.41
CA LEU A 285 -21.12 -6.60 -13.13
C LEU A 285 -21.43 -6.64 -14.62
N ASP A 286 -21.69 -5.47 -15.20
CA ASP A 286 -21.92 -5.28 -16.63
C ASP A 286 -20.70 -4.61 -17.25
N GLY A 287 -19.86 -5.43 -17.90
CA GLY A 287 -18.66 -5.01 -18.60
C GLY A 287 -18.96 -4.20 -19.87
N SER A 288 -18.11 -3.22 -20.14
CA SER A 288 -18.13 -2.41 -21.36
C SER A 288 -17.85 -3.20 -22.64
N ASP A 289 -17.23 -4.37 -22.51
CA ASP A 289 -16.99 -5.36 -23.55
C ASP A 289 -18.20 -6.29 -23.81
N GLY A 290 -19.32 -6.05 -23.13
CA GLY A 290 -20.52 -6.90 -23.18
C GLY A 290 -20.49 -8.09 -22.22
N THR A 291 -19.40 -8.29 -21.48
CA THR A 291 -19.31 -9.35 -20.46
C THR A 291 -20.29 -9.07 -19.33
N LYS A 292 -21.09 -10.07 -18.93
CA LYS A 292 -21.99 -9.98 -17.78
C LYS A 292 -21.60 -11.02 -16.75
N MET A 293 -21.46 -10.60 -15.50
CA MET A 293 -21.23 -11.49 -14.37
C MET A 293 -22.24 -11.21 -13.28
N ILE A 294 -22.78 -12.27 -12.69
CA ILE A 294 -23.68 -12.23 -11.54
C ILE A 294 -23.01 -13.00 -10.42
N ALA A 295 -23.06 -12.48 -9.20
CA ALA A 295 -22.50 -13.15 -8.03
C ALA A 295 -23.33 -12.86 -6.79
N VAL A 296 -23.36 -13.83 -5.87
CA VAL A 296 -23.85 -13.61 -4.51
C VAL A 296 -22.70 -13.11 -3.66
N VAL A 297 -22.94 -12.00 -2.96
CA VAL A 297 -21.95 -11.35 -2.10
C VAL A 297 -22.41 -11.38 -0.66
N LYS A 298 -21.48 -11.70 0.25
CA LYS A 298 -21.71 -11.65 1.69
C LYS A 298 -20.56 -10.87 2.33
N LEU A 299 -20.90 -9.80 3.04
CA LEU A 299 -19.92 -9.08 3.84
C LEU A 299 -19.65 -9.87 5.12
N ILE A 300 -18.40 -10.28 5.33
CA ILE A 300 -17.97 -10.97 6.55
C ILE A 300 -17.55 -9.93 7.59
N SER A 301 -16.83 -8.89 7.14
CA SER A 301 -16.44 -7.72 7.93
C SER A 301 -16.28 -6.50 7.03
N ALA A 302 -16.00 -5.31 7.60
CA ALA A 302 -15.73 -4.10 6.82
C ALA A 302 -14.55 -4.23 5.83
N SER A 303 -13.68 -5.21 6.03
CA SER A 303 -12.49 -5.48 5.22
C SER A 303 -12.49 -6.86 4.54
N GLU A 304 -13.55 -7.65 4.68
CA GLU A 304 -13.63 -9.00 4.10
C GLU A 304 -15.00 -9.27 3.47
N LEU A 305 -14.97 -9.66 2.20
CA LEU A 305 -16.13 -9.89 1.34
C LEU A 305 -16.03 -11.29 0.74
N LEU A 306 -17.04 -12.13 0.95
CA LEU A 306 -17.16 -13.40 0.27
C LEU A 306 -17.96 -13.21 -1.03
N PHE A 307 -17.37 -13.59 -2.16
CA PHE A 307 -17.94 -13.46 -3.49
C PHE A 307 -18.15 -14.84 -4.11
N THR A 308 -19.38 -15.20 -4.46
CA THR A 308 -19.71 -16.50 -5.08
C THR A 308 -20.32 -16.27 -6.45
N GLN A 309 -19.56 -16.57 -7.51
CA GLN A 309 -20.04 -16.40 -8.88
C GLN A 309 -21.27 -17.29 -9.15
N GLN A 310 -22.24 -16.79 -9.90
CA GLN A 310 -23.37 -17.58 -10.40
C GLN A 310 -23.31 -17.67 -11.93
N THR A 311 -23.29 -18.89 -12.45
CA THR A 311 -23.33 -19.15 -13.89
C THR A 311 -24.48 -20.10 -14.19
N ALA A 312 -25.49 -19.63 -14.93
CA ALA A 312 -26.60 -20.44 -15.45
C ALA A 312 -27.26 -21.40 -14.41
N GLY A 313 -27.49 -20.91 -13.19
CA GLY A 313 -28.12 -21.68 -12.10
C GLY A 313 -27.17 -22.57 -11.30
N VAL A 314 -25.88 -22.62 -11.65
CA VAL A 314 -24.84 -23.29 -10.85
C VAL A 314 -24.09 -22.24 -10.02
N SER A 315 -24.04 -22.44 -8.72
CA SER A 315 -23.17 -21.69 -7.82
C SER A 315 -21.73 -22.11 -8.06
N GLY A 316 -20.89 -21.15 -8.47
CA GLY A 316 -19.46 -21.32 -8.64
C GLY A 316 -18.70 -21.34 -7.32
N THR A 317 -17.38 -21.41 -7.42
CA THR A 317 -16.48 -21.35 -6.26
C THR A 317 -16.54 -19.98 -5.58
N ALA A 318 -16.59 -19.95 -4.25
CA ALA A 318 -16.49 -18.73 -3.49
C ALA A 318 -15.05 -18.21 -3.45
N LEU A 319 -14.88 -16.90 -3.59
CA LEU A 319 -13.63 -16.15 -3.47
C LEU A 319 -13.73 -15.23 -2.25
N SER A 320 -12.76 -15.30 -1.34
CA SER A 320 -12.66 -14.33 -0.24
C SER A 320 -11.82 -13.14 -0.68
N PHE A 321 -12.47 -11.99 -0.83
CA PHE A 321 -11.86 -10.71 -1.14
C PHE A 321 -11.54 -9.96 0.15
N ARG A 322 -10.34 -9.37 0.19
CA ARG A 322 -9.90 -8.47 1.25
C ARG A 322 -9.77 -7.06 0.73
N LYS A 323 -10.21 -6.09 1.54
CA LYS A 323 -10.09 -4.68 1.22
C LYS A 323 -8.62 -4.26 1.29
N THR A 324 -8.15 -3.59 0.25
CA THR A 324 -6.79 -3.04 0.16
C THR A 324 -6.87 -1.53 0.19
N ASN A 325 -6.09 -0.89 1.07
CA ASN A 325 -5.97 0.56 1.14
C ASN A 325 -5.31 1.13 -0.11
#